data_AF-A0A529PEW1-F1
#
_entry.id   AF-A0A529PEW1-F1
#
_cell.length_a   1.000
_cell.length_b   1.000
_cell.length_c   1.000
_cell.angle_alpha   90.00
_cell.angle_beta   90.00
_cell.angle_gamma   90.00
#
_symmetry.space_group_name_H-M   'P 1'
#
loop_
_entity.id
_entity.type
_entity.pdbx_description
1 polymer ?
#
loop_
_entity_poly.entity_id
_entity_poly.type
_entity_poly.pdbx_seq_one_letter_code
_entity_poly.pdbx_strand_id
1 'polypeptide(L)'
;MSMTPGPGRKSIGAKRNPESADAILDAAEAVLAEAGYSGFSIEAVARRARAGKPTIYRWWPSKAALLLDVYQRQKRVNVPDTGRLEDDLVGFLKNLFAHWRLTSSGNVF
;
A
#
# COMPACT_ATOMS: atom_id res chain seq x y z
N MET A 1 0.32 0.94 -48.81
CA MET A 1 0.88 0.43 -47.54
C MET A 1 0.33 1.30 -46.43
N SER A 2 -0.81 0.95 -45.85
CA SER A 2 -1.50 1.79 -44.86
C SER A 2 -1.27 1.20 -43.47
N MET A 3 -0.49 1.91 -42.65
CA MET A 3 -0.32 1.62 -41.22
C MET A 3 -1.54 2.13 -40.46
N THR A 4 -2.33 1.22 -39.89
CA THR A 4 -3.36 1.54 -38.91
C THR A 4 -2.70 1.90 -37.57
N PRO A 5 -2.99 3.06 -36.96
CA PRO A 5 -2.49 3.37 -35.62
C PRO A 5 -3.18 2.46 -34.59
N GLY A 6 -2.38 1.82 -33.74
CA GLY A 6 -2.89 1.00 -32.63
C GLY A 6 -3.66 1.84 -31.59
N PRO A 7 -4.55 1.22 -30.81
CA PRO A 7 -5.42 1.95 -29.90
C PRO A 7 -4.61 2.66 -28.80
N GLY A 8 -4.67 3.99 -28.79
CA GLY A 8 -4.08 4.83 -27.75
C GLY A 8 -4.68 4.49 -26.38
N ARG A 9 -3.81 4.35 -25.37
CA ARG A 9 -4.21 4.02 -23.99
C ARG A 9 -5.12 5.14 -23.46
N LYS A 10 -6.43 4.87 -23.35
CA LYS A 10 -7.40 5.83 -22.79
C LYS A 10 -7.10 6.03 -21.29
N SER A 11 -6.73 7.25 -20.94
CA SER A 11 -6.62 7.71 -19.56
C SER A 11 -8.00 7.58 -18.87
N ILE A 12 -8.07 6.84 -17.75
CA ILE A 12 -9.31 6.59 -16.98
C ILE A 12 -9.62 7.76 -16.00
N GLY A 13 -9.06 8.95 -16.23
CA GLY A 13 -9.26 10.11 -15.35
C GLY A 13 -8.76 9.88 -13.91
N ALA A 14 -9.42 10.49 -12.92
CA ALA A 14 -9.06 10.41 -11.50
C ALA A 14 -9.16 9.00 -10.88
N LYS A 15 -9.71 8.02 -11.62
CA LYS A 15 -9.81 6.63 -11.18
C LYS A 15 -8.41 6.01 -11.19
N ARG A 16 -8.00 5.41 -10.07
CA ARG A 16 -6.73 4.69 -9.96
C ARG A 16 -6.73 3.56 -11.00
N ASN A 17 -5.72 3.50 -11.87
CA ASN A 17 -5.45 2.25 -12.59
C ASN A 17 -4.99 1.24 -11.53
N PRO A 18 -5.72 0.14 -11.26
CA PRO A 18 -5.40 -0.78 -10.18
C PRO A 18 -3.98 -1.32 -10.29
N GLU A 19 -3.54 -1.73 -11.48
CA GLU A 19 -2.17 -2.25 -11.69
C GLU A 19 -1.08 -1.23 -11.31
N SER A 20 -1.29 0.03 -11.67
CA SER A 20 -0.34 1.10 -11.34
C SER A 20 -0.38 1.45 -9.85
N ALA A 21 -1.55 1.38 -9.23
CA ALA A 21 -1.67 1.63 -7.80
C ALA A 21 -0.99 0.52 -6.98
N ASP A 22 -1.20 -0.74 -7.36
CA ASP A 22 -0.55 -1.90 -6.74
C ASP A 22 0.97 -1.84 -6.90
N ALA A 23 1.47 -1.52 -8.11
CA ALA A 23 2.91 -1.35 -8.33
C ALA A 23 3.54 -0.25 -7.46
N ILE A 24 2.81 0.86 -7.23
CA ILE A 24 3.26 1.93 -6.34
C ILE A 24 3.24 1.48 -4.88
N LEU A 25 2.22 0.74 -4.45
CA LEU A 25 2.12 0.21 -3.09
C LEU A 25 3.18 -0.87 -2.82
N ASP A 26 3.46 -1.76 -3.77
CA ASP A 26 4.54 -2.76 -3.70
C ASP A 26 5.91 -2.06 -3.56
N ALA A 27 6.14 -1.02 -4.36
CA ALA A 27 7.37 -0.24 -4.31
C ALA A 27 7.49 0.52 -2.97
N ALA A 28 6.39 1.06 -2.45
CA ALA A 28 6.36 1.74 -1.16
C ALA A 28 6.68 0.76 -0.02
N GLU A 29 6.03 -0.39 0.02
CA GLU A 29 6.30 -1.44 1.00
C GLU A 29 7.76 -1.87 0.99
N ALA A 30 8.34 -2.11 -0.19
CA ALA A 30 9.73 -2.50 -0.30
C ALA A 30 10.72 -1.40 0.15
N VAL A 31 10.49 -0.14 -0.24
CA VAL A 31 11.32 0.99 0.22
C VAL A 31 11.24 1.14 1.74
N LEU A 32 10.05 0.96 2.30
CA LEU A 32 9.82 1.07 3.73
C LEU A 32 10.51 -0.06 4.51
N ALA A 33 10.48 -1.28 3.99
CA ALA A 33 11.16 -2.43 4.57
C ALA A 33 12.69 -2.33 4.49
N GLU A 34 13.23 -1.82 3.37
CA GLU A 34 14.67 -1.74 3.12
C GLU A 34 15.33 -0.54 3.84
N ALA A 35 14.67 0.62 3.86
CA ALA A 35 15.26 1.88 4.33
C ALA A 35 14.64 2.42 5.62
N GLY A 36 13.59 1.77 6.15
CA GLY A 36 12.84 2.23 7.31
C GLY A 36 12.09 3.55 7.06
N TYR A 37 11.43 4.05 8.10
CA TYR A 37 10.61 5.27 8.00
C TYR A 37 11.43 6.53 7.65
N SER A 38 12.65 6.65 8.18
CA SER A 38 13.57 7.77 7.96
C SER A 38 14.09 7.81 6.51
N GLY A 39 14.40 6.65 5.93
CA GLY A 39 14.85 6.53 4.54
C GLY A 39 13.71 6.55 3.51
N PHE A 40 12.45 6.42 3.94
CA PHE A 40 11.31 6.43 3.04
C PHE A 40 11.07 7.80 2.40
N SER A 41 11.02 7.85 1.07
CA SER A 41 10.65 9.05 0.31
C SER A 41 9.77 8.72 -0.91
N ILE A 42 8.88 9.65 -1.28
CA ILE A 42 8.06 9.54 -2.51
C ILE A 42 8.93 9.41 -3.75
N GLU A 43 10.13 9.98 -3.74
CA GLU A 43 11.07 9.88 -4.85
C GLU A 43 11.66 8.48 -5.01
N ALA A 44 12.06 7.83 -3.91
CA ALA A 44 12.51 6.44 -3.93
C ALA A 44 11.40 5.52 -4.43
N VAL A 45 10.15 5.74 -3.99
CA VAL A 45 8.98 4.99 -4.46
C VAL A 45 8.73 5.22 -5.95
N ALA A 46 8.70 6.47 -6.41
CA ALA A 46 8.50 6.82 -7.81
C ALA A 46 9.52 6.12 -8.72
N ARG A 47 10.80 6.17 -8.34
CA ARG A 47 11.89 5.51 -9.04
C ARG A 47 11.70 4.00 -9.10
N ARG A 48 11.33 3.36 -7.98
CA ARG A 48 11.16 1.91 -7.92
C ARG A 48 9.92 1.42 -8.68
N ALA A 49 8.80 2.14 -8.56
CA ALA A 49 7.54 1.84 -9.24
C ALA A 49 7.56 2.20 -10.75
N ARG A 50 8.61 2.90 -11.21
CA ARG A 50 8.66 3.52 -12.55
C ARG A 50 7.45 4.42 -12.82
N ALA A 51 7.01 5.13 -11.78
CA ALA A 51 5.85 6.02 -11.81
C ALA A 51 6.29 7.49 -11.68
N GLY A 52 5.56 8.40 -12.31
CA GLY A 52 5.80 9.83 -12.13
C GLY A 52 5.35 10.31 -10.74
N LYS A 53 6.14 11.18 -10.10
CA LYS A 53 5.74 11.85 -8.83
C LYS A 53 4.34 12.50 -8.93
N PRO A 54 3.94 13.17 -10.04
CA PRO A 54 2.58 13.72 -10.18
C PRO A 54 1.49 12.64 -10.12
N THR A 55 1.74 11.45 -10.67
CA THR A 55 0.81 10.32 -10.61
C THR A 55 0.62 9.85 -9.18
N ILE A 56 1.70 9.76 -8.40
CA ILE A 56 1.64 9.39 -6.98
C ILE A 56 0.89 10.46 -6.20
N TYR A 57 1.26 11.74 -6.32
CA TYR A 57 0.61 12.82 -5.57
C TYR A 57 -0.88 12.97 -5.90
N ARG A 58 -1.28 12.68 -7.14
CA ARG A 58 -2.70 12.68 -7.53
C ARG A 58 -3.52 11.64 -6.76
N TRP A 59 -2.93 10.50 -6.40
CA TRP A 59 -3.63 9.41 -5.70
C TRP A 59 -3.37 9.39 -4.20
N TRP A 60 -2.22 9.88 -3.77
CA TRP A 60 -1.78 10.01 -2.39
C TRP A 60 -1.20 11.41 -2.18
N PRO A 61 -2.00 12.35 -1.66
CA PRO A 61 -1.59 13.75 -1.56
C PRO A 61 -0.42 13.97 -0.59
N SER A 62 -0.05 12.98 0.23
CA SER A 62 1.06 13.05 1.17
C SER A 62 1.79 11.71 1.34
N LYS A 63 3.03 11.75 1.86
CA LYS A 63 3.77 10.55 2.31
C LYS A 63 2.94 9.74 3.30
N ALA A 64 2.26 10.41 4.23
CA ALA A 64 1.40 9.76 5.22
C ALA A 64 0.21 9.04 4.58
N ALA A 65 -0.44 9.62 3.56
CA ALA A 65 -1.55 8.97 2.86
C ALA A 65 -1.10 7.69 2.15
N LEU A 66 0.08 7.68 1.52
CA LEU A 66 0.64 6.48 0.90
C LEU A 66 0.98 5.41 1.94
N LEU A 67 1.64 5.81 3.02
CA LEU A 67 2.00 4.90 4.11
C LEU A 67 0.77 4.31 4.81
N LEU A 68 -0.32 5.06 4.92
CA LEU A 68 -1.58 4.56 5.45
C LEU A 68 -2.15 3.45 4.56
N ASP A 69 -2.16 3.61 3.24
CA ASP A 69 -2.63 2.54 2.34
C ASP A 69 -1.71 1.31 2.39
N VAL A 70 -0.39 1.50 2.52
CA VAL A 70 0.56 0.38 2.78
C VAL A 70 0.20 -0.33 4.08
N TYR A 71 -0.02 0.41 5.16
CA TYR A 71 -0.41 -0.15 6.45
C TYR A 71 -1.73 -0.92 6.36
N GLN A 72 -2.76 -0.38 5.70
CA GLN A 72 -4.04 -1.06 5.51
C GLN A 72 -3.90 -2.35 4.70
N ARG A 73 -3.01 -2.38 3.70
CA ARG A 73 -2.73 -3.60 2.91
C ARG A 73 -2.05 -4.69 3.73
N GLN A 74 -1.13 -4.30 4.61
CA GLN A 74 -0.42 -5.22 5.50
C GLN A 74 -1.29 -5.68 6.67
N LYS A 75 -2.15 -4.80 7.19
CA LYS A 75 -3.04 -5.05 8.33
C LYS A 75 -4.16 -6.02 7.93
N ARG A 76 -3.81 -7.31 7.90
CA ARG A 76 -4.75 -8.42 7.76
C ARG A 76 -4.93 -9.10 9.11
N VAL A 77 -5.61 -8.41 10.03
CA VAL A 77 -5.95 -8.96 11.34
C VAL A 77 -7.30 -9.65 11.22
N ASN A 78 -7.32 -10.96 11.42
CA ASN A 78 -8.57 -11.71 11.44
C ASN A 78 -9.39 -11.35 12.69
N VAL A 79 -10.68 -11.11 12.53
CA VAL A 79 -11.64 -10.91 13.62
C VAL A 79 -12.35 -12.23 13.83
N PRO A 80 -12.13 -12.93 14.97
CA PRO A 80 -12.89 -14.13 15.28
C PRO A 80 -14.39 -13.82 15.43
N ASP A 81 -15.22 -14.78 15.05
CA ASP A 81 -16.68 -14.73 15.21
C ASP A 81 -17.14 -16.06 15.79
N THR A 82 -16.97 -16.20 17.11
CA THR A 82 -17.30 -17.40 17.89
C THR A 82 -18.70 -17.31 18.50
N GLY A 83 -19.40 -16.18 18.31
CA GLY A 83 -20.68 -15.88 18.93
C GLY A 83 -20.57 -15.40 20.37
N ARG A 84 -19.35 -15.20 20.88
CA ARG A 84 -19.06 -14.70 22.23
C ARG A 84 -18.16 -13.47 22.15
N LEU A 85 -18.74 -12.30 22.42
CA LEU A 85 -18.05 -11.01 22.31
C LEU A 85 -16.70 -10.96 23.07
N GLU A 86 -16.64 -11.52 24.27
CA GLU A 86 -15.42 -11.54 25.07
C GLU A 86 -14.30 -12.36 24.39
N ASP A 87 -14.64 -13.56 23.90
CA ASP A 87 -13.68 -14.45 23.24
C ASP A 87 -13.22 -13.85 21.90
N ASP A 88 -14.14 -13.23 21.17
CA ASP A 88 -13.87 -12.56 19.90
C ASP A 88 -13.00 -11.32 20.08
N LEU A 89 -13.25 -10.51 21.11
CA LEU A 89 -12.45 -9.34 21.45
C LEU A 89 -11.04 -9.74 21.88
N VAL A 90 -10.91 -10.74 22.76
CA VAL A 90 -9.61 -11.25 23.20
C VAL A 90 -8.84 -11.84 22.03
N GLY A 91 -9.49 -12.62 21.17
CA GLY A 91 -8.88 -13.20 19.97
C GLY A 91 -8.44 -12.15 18.95
N PHE A 92 -9.26 -11.11 18.73
CA PHE A 92 -8.89 -9.98 17.88
C PHE A 92 -7.66 -9.23 18.41
N LEU A 93 -7.63 -8.90 19.72
CA LEU A 93 -6.48 -8.23 20.33
C LEU A 93 -5.22 -9.09 20.25
N LYS A 94 -5.31 -10.40 20.48
CA LYS A 94 -4.19 -11.34 20.30
C LYS A 94 -3.66 -11.31 18.87
N ASN A 95 -4.54 -11.36 17.86
CA ASN A 95 -4.16 -11.30 16.45
C ASN A 95 -3.50 -9.96 16.11
N LEU A 96 -4.00 -8.85 16.65
CA LEU A 96 -3.45 -7.51 16.45
C LEU A 96 -2.03 -7.40 17.05
N PHE A 97 -1.84 -7.82 18.31
CA PHE A 97 -0.53 -7.80 18.95
C PHE A 97 0.46 -8.77 18.29
N ALA A 98 0.00 -9.94 17.86
CA ALA A 98 0.83 -10.88 17.11
C ALA A 98 1.28 -10.28 15.77
N HIS A 99 0.38 -9.59 15.05
CA HIS A 99 0.72 -8.89 13.82
C HIS A 99 1.85 -7.87 14.06
N TRP A 100 1.71 -6.97 15.03
CA TRP A 100 2.77 -6.00 15.33
C TRP A 100 4.08 -6.64 15.79
N ARG A 101 4.03 -7.75 16.53
CA ARG A 101 5.24 -8.40 17.05
C ARG A 101 5.98 -9.23 16.01
N LEU A 102 5.25 -9.85 15.07
CA LEU A 102 5.81 -10.85 14.16
C LEU A 102 6.04 -10.32 12.73
N THR A 103 5.45 -9.18 12.36
CA THR A 103 5.66 -8.57 11.05
C THR A 103 6.51 -7.31 11.16
N SER A 104 7.16 -6.94 10.06
CA SER A 104 7.89 -5.67 9.96
C SER A 104 7.01 -4.45 10.17
N SER A 105 5.67 -4.59 10.11
CA SER A 105 4.73 -3.49 10.34
C SER A 105 4.86 -2.87 11.73
N GLY A 106 5.21 -3.63 12.77
CA GLY A 106 5.43 -3.06 14.12
C GLY A 106 6.82 -2.47 14.36
N ASN A 107 7.80 -2.70 13.47
CA ASN A 107 9.11 -2.04 13.53
C ASN A 107 9.12 -0.71 12.74
N VAL A 108 8.09 -0.49 11.93
CA VAL A 108 8.03 0.57 10.93
C VAL A 108 6.97 1.63 11.28
N PHE A 109 5.86 1.21 11.89
CA PHE A 109 4.74 2.06 12.35
C PHE A 109 4.61 1.96 13.87
#